data_AF-A0A8R7QYR6-F1
#
_entry.id   AF-A0A8R7QYR6-F1
#
_cell.length_a   1.000
_cell.length_b   1.000
_cell.length_c   1.000
_cell.angle_alpha   90.00
_cell.angle_beta   90.00
_cell.angle_gamma   90.00
#
_symmetry.space_group_name_H-M   'P 1'
#
loop_
_entity.id
_entity.type
_entity.pdbx_description
1 polymer ?
#
loop_
_entity_poly.entity_id
_entity_poly.type
_entity_poly.pdbx_seq_one_letter_code
_entity_poly.pdbx_strand_id
1 'polypeptide(L)'
;MRHVLPAGRAVVSRGARAAAMGSSAGAGAGDPGGNPTVGRLREIFRGGGDAADGWEKSWETGVTPWDLGKPTPIIEHLVKSGTLPKGRALVPGCGMGYDVVALASPERFVVGLEISNIAAEKAKQVRCN
;
A
#
# COMPACT_ATOMS: atom_id res chain seq x y z
N MET A 1 -26.94 -3.32 -30.10
CA MET A 1 -25.53 -2.98 -29.83
C MET A 1 -25.30 -3.11 -28.33
N ARG A 2 -24.51 -4.08 -27.87
CA ARG A 2 -24.21 -4.25 -26.45
C ARG A 2 -23.07 -3.30 -26.10
N HIS A 3 -23.33 -2.27 -25.31
CA HIS A 3 -22.26 -1.47 -24.72
C HIS A 3 -21.47 -2.34 -23.75
N VAL A 4 -20.27 -2.76 -24.17
CA VAL A 4 -19.26 -3.34 -23.27
C VAL A 4 -18.63 -2.17 -22.53
N LEU A 5 -18.99 -1.97 -21.27
CA LEU A 5 -18.27 -1.06 -20.37
C LEU A 5 -16.89 -1.69 -20.08
N PRO A 6 -15.77 -0.94 -20.16
CA PRO A 6 -14.46 -1.51 -19.87
C PRO A 6 -14.35 -1.87 -18.39
N ALA A 7 -13.65 -2.97 -18.11
CA ALA A 7 -13.41 -3.52 -16.77
C ALA A 7 -12.96 -2.45 -15.76
N GLY A 8 -13.35 -2.64 -14.49
CA GLY A 8 -13.17 -1.69 -13.38
C GLY A 8 -11.82 -0.97 -13.38
N ARG A 9 -11.85 0.36 -13.33
CA ARG A 9 -10.63 1.20 -13.37
C ARG A 9 -10.03 1.35 -11.97
N ALA A 10 -8.94 0.63 -11.72
CA ALA A 10 -7.99 0.94 -10.66
C ALA A 10 -6.88 1.87 -11.19
N VAL A 11 -6.48 2.87 -10.42
CA VAL A 11 -5.32 3.73 -10.74
C VAL A 11 -4.45 3.85 -9.50
N VAL A 12 -3.15 3.65 -9.64
CA VAL A 12 -2.16 3.98 -8.59
C VAL A 12 -1.42 5.24 -9.00
N SER A 13 -1.40 6.21 -8.09
CA SER A 13 -0.74 7.50 -8.27
C SER A 13 0.38 7.67 -7.25
N ARG A 14 1.45 8.36 -7.67
CA ARG A 14 2.53 8.73 -6.77
C ARG A 14 2.10 9.91 -5.91
N GLY A 15 2.18 9.78 -4.60
CA GLY A 15 1.97 10.89 -3.67
C GLY A 15 3.13 11.88 -3.70
N ALA A 16 2.82 13.18 -3.61
CA ALA A 16 3.83 14.20 -3.37
C ALA A 16 4.44 14.00 -1.97
N ARG A 17 5.75 14.24 -1.83
CA ARG A 17 6.43 14.21 -0.53
C ARG A 17 5.92 15.37 0.33
N ALA A 18 5.32 15.06 1.47
CA ALA A 18 5.06 16.07 2.49
C ALA A 18 6.38 16.37 3.22
N ALA A 19 6.68 17.66 3.46
CA ALA A 19 7.80 18.03 4.33
C ALA A 19 7.59 17.40 5.71
N ALA A 20 8.57 16.62 6.17
CA ALA A 20 8.47 15.92 7.44
C ALA A 20 8.29 16.91 8.60
N MET A 21 7.21 16.76 9.36
CA MET A 21 7.08 17.37 10.68
C MET A 21 7.99 16.57 11.62
N GLY A 22 8.90 17.26 12.31
CA GLY A 22 10.01 16.66 13.07
C GLY A 22 9.57 15.52 14.00
N SER A 23 10.23 14.37 13.85
CA SER A 23 9.99 13.21 14.71
C SER A 23 10.80 13.35 16.00
N SER A 24 10.12 13.51 17.14
CA SER A 24 10.76 13.41 18.45
C SER A 24 11.16 11.96 18.71
N ALA A 25 12.45 11.70 18.84
CA ALA A 25 13.00 10.38 19.14
C ALA A 25 12.60 9.94 20.56
N GLY A 26 11.61 9.06 20.66
CA GLY A 26 11.36 8.27 21.86
C GLY A 26 12.24 7.04 21.87
N ALA A 27 13.18 6.96 22.82
CA ALA A 27 14.00 5.78 23.06
C ALA A 27 13.14 4.66 23.69
N GLY A 28 12.71 3.70 22.88
CA GLY A 28 12.05 2.48 23.35
C GLY A 28 13.04 1.31 23.42
N ALA A 29 13.23 0.74 24.61
CA ALA A 29 13.96 -0.50 24.82
C ALA A 29 13.36 -1.64 23.97
N GLY A 30 14.22 -2.47 23.38
CA GLY A 30 13.82 -3.56 22.48
C GLY A 30 12.94 -4.60 23.17
N ASP A 31 11.83 -4.95 22.53
CA ASP A 31 10.94 -6.04 22.94
C ASP A 31 11.62 -7.40 22.67
N PRO A 32 11.95 -8.20 23.71
CA PRO A 32 12.65 -9.47 23.55
C PRO A 32 11.83 -10.55 22.83
N GLY A 33 10.54 -10.33 22.55
CA GLY A 33 9.68 -11.20 21.72
C GLY A 33 9.39 -10.66 20.31
N GLY A 34 10.03 -9.57 19.89
CA GLY A 34 9.67 -8.85 18.66
C GLY A 34 10.01 -9.58 17.36
N ASN A 35 9.15 -9.42 16.33
CA ASN A 35 9.43 -9.90 14.98
C ASN A 35 10.76 -9.28 14.46
N PRO A 36 11.77 -10.11 14.10
CA PRO A 36 13.09 -9.60 13.71
C PRO A 36 13.05 -8.73 12.45
N THR A 37 12.10 -8.95 11.54
CA THR A 37 11.90 -8.11 10.35
C THR A 37 11.36 -6.73 10.72
N VAL A 38 10.55 -6.63 11.77
CA VAL A 38 10.11 -5.33 12.32
C VAL A 38 11.28 -4.62 13.01
N GLY A 39 12.20 -5.35 13.64
CA GLY A 39 13.46 -4.80 14.14
C GLY A 39 14.28 -4.13 13.02
N ARG A 40 14.51 -4.85 11.92
CA ARG A 40 15.21 -4.32 10.73
C ARG A 40 14.51 -3.11 10.12
N LEU A 41 13.17 -3.13 10.06
CA LEU A 41 12.41 -1.97 9.62
C LEU A 41 12.69 -0.75 10.50
N ARG A 42 12.68 -0.90 11.82
CA ARG A 42 12.98 0.21 12.74
C ARG A 42 14.39 0.75 12.53
N GLU A 43 15.35 -0.12 12.22
CA GLU A 43 16.72 0.29 11.88
C GLU A 43 16.78 1.12 10.58
N ILE A 44 16.03 0.73 9.54
CA ILE A 44 15.94 1.51 8.29
C ILE A 44 15.46 2.93 8.56
N PHE A 45 14.44 3.10 9.41
CA PHE A 45 13.89 4.42 9.77
C PHE A 45 14.78 5.20 10.75
N ARG A 46 15.66 4.54 11.52
CA ARG A 46 16.66 5.20 12.36
C ARG A 46 17.84 5.76 11.57
N GLY A 47 18.04 5.32 10.33
CA GLY A 47 19.20 5.68 9.49
C GLY A 47 19.30 7.15 9.07
N GLY A 48 18.31 7.98 9.39
CA GLY A 48 18.27 9.40 9.01
C GLY A 48 17.82 9.61 7.55
N GLY A 49 16.79 10.42 7.36
CA GLY A 49 16.09 10.65 6.09
C GLY A 49 14.65 11.11 6.36
N ASP A 50 13.93 11.63 5.36
CA ASP A 50 12.49 11.85 5.54
C ASP A 50 11.74 10.50 5.57
N ALA A 51 10.46 10.52 5.96
CA ALA A 51 9.68 9.28 6.01
C ALA A 51 9.61 8.56 4.64
N ALA A 52 9.63 9.31 3.54
CA ALA A 52 9.58 8.74 2.19
C ALA A 52 10.84 7.93 1.87
N ASP A 53 12.00 8.38 2.32
CA ASP A 53 13.28 7.67 2.16
C ASP A 53 13.28 6.33 2.91
N GLY A 54 12.68 6.30 4.12
CA GLY A 54 12.53 5.07 4.90
C GLY A 54 11.63 4.03 4.20
N TRP A 55 10.49 4.45 3.65
CA TRP A 55 9.58 3.57 2.91
C TRP A 55 10.19 3.05 1.60
N GLU A 56 10.83 3.92 0.81
CA GLU A 56 11.52 3.51 -0.43
C GLU A 56 12.59 2.46 -0.14
N LYS A 57 13.46 2.71 0.85
CA LYS A 57 14.53 1.78 1.23
C LYS A 57 14.00 0.45 1.76
N SER A 58 12.87 0.46 2.44
CA SER A 58 12.20 -0.78 2.90
C SER A 58 11.80 -1.66 1.72
N TRP A 59 11.22 -1.07 0.66
CA TRP A 59 10.89 -1.79 -0.57
C TRP A 59 12.12 -2.23 -1.36
N GLU A 60 13.17 -1.41 -1.41
CA GLU A 60 14.44 -1.72 -2.08
C GLU A 60 15.14 -2.95 -1.46
N THR A 61 15.20 -2.98 -0.12
CA THR A 61 15.88 -4.04 0.66
C THR A 61 15.00 -5.26 0.94
N GLY A 62 13.74 -5.25 0.51
CA GLY A 62 12.78 -6.34 0.76
C GLY A 62 12.36 -6.47 2.22
N VAL A 63 12.55 -5.44 3.05
CA VAL A 63 12.12 -5.43 4.45
C VAL A 63 10.69 -4.87 4.52
N THR A 64 9.73 -5.70 4.11
CA THR A 64 8.32 -5.33 3.97
C THR A 64 7.42 -6.23 4.84
N PRO A 65 7.54 -6.22 6.17
CA PRO A 65 6.81 -7.14 7.06
C PRO A 65 5.28 -6.96 7.03
N TRP A 66 4.79 -5.86 6.47
CA TRP A 66 3.35 -5.60 6.27
C TRP A 66 2.81 -6.15 4.94
N ASP A 67 3.67 -6.46 3.97
CA ASP A 67 3.23 -6.87 2.64
C ASP A 67 2.79 -8.34 2.65
N LEU A 68 1.51 -8.58 2.34
CA LEU A 68 0.93 -9.92 2.28
C LEU A 68 1.21 -10.63 0.95
N GLY A 69 1.68 -9.91 -0.07
CA GLY A 69 1.85 -10.41 -1.44
C GLY A 69 0.54 -10.75 -2.17
N LYS A 70 -0.61 -10.44 -1.56
CA LYS A 70 -1.96 -10.74 -2.04
C LYS A 70 -2.98 -9.79 -1.39
N PRO A 71 -4.23 -9.74 -1.90
CA PRO A 71 -5.28 -8.96 -1.26
C PRO A 71 -5.51 -9.39 0.20
N THR A 72 -5.83 -8.43 1.04
CA THR A 72 -6.17 -8.67 2.43
C THR A 72 -7.43 -9.56 2.49
N PRO A 73 -7.43 -10.70 3.22
CA PRO A 73 -8.54 -11.66 3.16
C PRO A 73 -9.93 -11.07 3.46
N ILE A 74 -10.01 -10.09 4.37
CA ILE A 74 -11.29 -9.42 4.67
C ILE A 74 -11.78 -8.56 3.50
N ILE A 75 -10.88 -7.96 2.72
CA ILE A 75 -11.24 -7.17 1.54
C ILE A 75 -11.85 -8.10 0.48
N GLU A 76 -11.26 -9.26 0.23
CA GLU A 76 -11.83 -10.25 -0.69
C GLU A 76 -13.22 -10.71 -0.25
N HIS A 77 -13.41 -10.96 1.06
CA HIS A 77 -14.70 -11.35 1.61
C HIS A 77 -15.76 -10.25 1.46
N LEU A 78 -15.40 -8.99 1.74
CA LEU A 78 -16.29 -7.84 1.63
C LEU A 78 -16.67 -7.52 0.17
N VAL A 79 -15.74 -7.72 -0.77
CA VAL A 79 -16.02 -7.63 -2.21
C VAL A 79 -16.98 -8.75 -2.64
N LYS A 80 -16.72 -10.00 -2.24
CA LYS A 80 -17.56 -11.16 -2.58
C LYS A 80 -18.96 -11.08 -1.99
N SER A 81 -19.11 -10.54 -0.78
CA SER A 81 -20.41 -10.34 -0.14
C SER A 81 -21.23 -9.19 -0.75
N GLY A 82 -20.64 -8.35 -1.60
CA GLY A 82 -21.33 -7.20 -2.21
C GLY A 82 -21.69 -6.10 -1.22
N THR A 83 -21.10 -6.11 -0.02
CA THR A 83 -21.44 -5.18 1.08
C THR A 83 -20.72 -3.83 1.00
N LEU A 84 -19.66 -3.76 0.19
CA LEU A 84 -18.88 -2.53 0.07
C LEU A 84 -19.60 -1.47 -0.77
N PRO A 85 -19.54 -0.18 -0.38
CA PRO A 85 -20.16 0.92 -1.14
C PRO A 85 -19.69 0.98 -2.60
N LYS A 86 -20.59 1.42 -3.48
CA LYS A 86 -20.28 1.77 -4.87
C LYS A 86 -19.65 3.17 -4.95
N GLY A 87 -19.12 3.56 -6.11
CA GLY A 87 -18.59 4.90 -6.36
C GLY A 87 -17.07 4.97 -6.34
N ARG A 88 -16.49 5.85 -5.51
CA ARG A 88 -15.04 6.10 -5.48
C ARG A 88 -14.45 5.65 -4.15
N ALA A 89 -13.31 4.97 -4.20
CA ALA A 89 -12.54 4.57 -3.02
C ALA A 89 -11.08 5.01 -3.13
N LEU A 90 -10.45 5.24 -1.98
CA LEU A 90 -9.04 5.57 -1.85
C LEU A 90 -8.36 4.52 -0.95
N VAL A 91 -7.22 3.99 -1.40
CA VAL A 91 -6.32 3.17 -0.59
C VAL A 91 -5.04 3.98 -0.33
N PRO A 92 -4.92 4.64 0.83
CA PRO A 92 -3.72 5.39 1.18
C PRO A 92 -2.59 4.43 1.59
N GLY A 93 -1.36 4.68 1.14
CA GLY A 93 -0.21 3.79 1.38
C GLY A 93 -0.43 2.42 0.74
N CYS A 94 -0.83 2.40 -0.53
CA CYS A 94 -1.32 1.17 -1.16
C CYS A 94 -0.24 0.12 -1.44
N GLY A 95 1.05 0.45 -1.27
CA GLY A 95 2.16 -0.46 -1.55
C GLY A 95 2.10 -0.99 -2.98
N MET A 96 2.23 -2.30 -3.14
CA MET A 96 2.11 -2.99 -4.43
C MET A 96 0.66 -3.10 -4.95
N GLY A 97 -0.33 -2.49 -4.31
CA GLY A 97 -1.65 -2.26 -4.91
C GLY A 97 -2.61 -3.45 -4.94
N TYR A 98 -2.34 -4.51 -4.17
CA TYR A 98 -3.20 -5.71 -4.14
C TYR A 98 -4.66 -5.39 -3.77
N ASP A 99 -4.87 -4.61 -2.71
CA ASP A 99 -6.20 -4.21 -2.28
C ASP A 99 -6.84 -3.18 -3.22
N VAL A 100 -6.05 -2.35 -3.89
CA VAL A 100 -6.55 -1.41 -4.92
C VAL A 100 -7.23 -2.18 -6.04
N VAL A 101 -6.57 -3.23 -6.52
CA VAL A 101 -7.06 -4.12 -7.57
C VAL A 101 -8.26 -4.92 -7.09
N ALA A 102 -8.20 -5.50 -5.89
CA ALA A 102 -9.29 -6.30 -5.34
C ALA A 102 -10.57 -5.49 -5.11
N LEU A 103 -10.44 -4.23 -4.69
CA LEU A 103 -11.58 -3.33 -4.47
C LEU A 103 -12.22 -2.83 -5.76
N ALA A 104 -11.49 -2.82 -6.88
CA ALA A 104 -11.95 -2.24 -8.13
C ALA A 104 -13.02 -3.10 -8.79
N SER A 105 -14.05 -2.44 -9.32
CA SER A 105 -15.13 -3.09 -10.05
C SER A 105 -15.74 -2.12 -11.07
N PRO A 106 -16.64 -2.57 -11.97
CA PRO A 106 -17.37 -1.65 -12.85
C PRO A 106 -18.14 -0.56 -12.10
N GLU A 107 -18.49 -0.81 -10.83
CA GLU A 107 -19.25 0.12 -9.99
C GLU A 107 -18.37 0.83 -8.95
N ARG A 108 -17.06 0.50 -8.87
CA ARG A 108 -16.11 1.13 -7.95
C ARG A 108 -14.81 1.51 -8.64
N PHE A 109 -14.60 2.82 -8.75
CA PHE A 109 -13.33 3.42 -9.16
C PHE A 109 -12.40 3.56 -7.94
N VAL A 110 -11.21 2.97 -7.99
CA VAL A 110 -10.30 2.93 -6.84
C VAL A 110 -9.00 3.65 -7.17
N VAL A 111 -8.59 4.56 -6.29
CA VAL A 111 -7.29 5.22 -6.35
C VAL A 111 -6.39 4.63 -5.27
N GLY A 112 -5.22 4.14 -5.66
CA GLY A 112 -4.10 3.87 -4.76
C GLY A 112 -3.19 5.09 -4.67
N LEU A 113 -2.77 5.45 -3.47
CA LEU A 113 -1.77 6.48 -3.22
C LEU A 113 -0.53 5.85 -2.60
N GLU A 114 0.61 5.95 -3.26
CA GLU A 114 1.88 5.37 -2.78
C GLU A 114 3.01 6.39 -2.92
N ILE A 115 3.91 6.44 -1.92
CA ILE A 115 5.02 7.39 -1.88
C ILE A 115 6.31 6.81 -2.47
N SER A 116 6.51 5.49 -2.34
CA SER A 116 7.63 4.76 -2.93
C SER A 116 7.44 4.57 -4.43
N ASN A 117 8.47 4.91 -5.19
CA ASN A 117 8.54 4.63 -6.62
C ASN A 117 8.55 3.12 -6.89
N ILE A 118 9.37 2.36 -6.15
CA ILE A 118 9.48 0.91 -6.32
C ILE A 118 8.11 0.25 -6.14
N ALA A 119 7.39 0.60 -5.07
CA ALA A 119 6.07 0.05 -4.80
C ALA A 119 5.03 0.48 -5.85
N ALA A 120 4.98 1.77 -6.19
CA ALA A 120 4.03 2.28 -7.18
C ALA A 120 4.23 1.67 -8.58
N GLU A 121 5.48 1.50 -9.03
CA GLU A 121 5.77 0.86 -10.33
C GLU A 121 5.39 -0.62 -10.33
N LYS A 122 5.66 -1.34 -9.23
CA LYS A 122 5.18 -2.71 -9.06
C LYS A 122 3.66 -2.79 -9.05
N ALA A 123 2.98 -1.85 -8.39
CA ALA A 123 1.53 -1.83 -8.31
C ALA A 123 0.86 -1.68 -9.69
N LYS A 124 1.46 -0.91 -10.60
CA LYS A 124 1.00 -0.79 -11.99
C LYS A 124 1.13 -2.09 -12.79
N GLN A 125 1.92 -3.06 -12.32
CA GLN A 125 2.08 -4.37 -12.96
C GLN A 125 1.07 -5.40 -12.43
N VAL A 126 0.50 -5.18 -11.25
CA VAL A 126 -0.58 -6.02 -10.72
C VAL A 126 -1.81 -5.86 -11.62
N ARG A 127 -2.41 -6.98 -11.99
CA ARG A 127 -3.58 -7.04 -12.88
C ARG A 127 -4.78 -7.52 -12.08
N CYS A 128 -5.97 -7.03 -12.45
CA CYS A 128 -7.22 -7.65 -12.05
C CYS A 128 -7.28 -9.03 -12.71
N ASN A 129 -7.56 -10.07 -11.92
CA ASN A 129 -7.77 -11.42 -12.44
C ASN A 129 -9.21 -11.59 -12.96
#